data_AF-A0A5C6JMD6-F1
#
_entry.id   AF-A0A5C6JMD6-F1
#
_cell.length_a   1.000
_cell.length_b   1.000
_cell.length_c   1.000
_cell.angle_alpha   90.00
_cell.angle_beta   90.00
_cell.angle_gamma   90.00
#
_symmetry.space_group_name_H-M   'P 1'
#
loop_
_entity.id
_entity.type
_entity.pdbx_description
1 polymer ?
#
loop_
_entity_poly.entity_id
_entity_poly.type
_entity_poly.pdbx_seq_one_letter_code
_entity_poly.pdbx_strand_id
1 'polypeptide(L)'
;MATSPEHEYLSNAALRIMESASNSGLFGYTEGQRKLFDFSCDLKKDWSKVVVGQTLWKHDGDGIDKDLRTLLNEQDVAAAVYIARHKSRLRARFAEVTQSYLDTPMRDRLSRLRVFWIPADFNTDDEKVVASTYKALQEEITRDLLLHVTLGGLTPRDVIRFASAKRPGLQIAILSYIKKNGHRSHKNTAGALGRRSTIVASETERLFMTGFLESESLQGGVYKITASGQAMLDICSRLRDYLNGKLGEGNKNAHLEYICGLLGIDYPSIPINTPLVGEDVIHQLQNPTFLLLQHVAQADSDGLVDWPAPYFALPSN
;
A
#
# COMPACT_ATOMS: atom_id res chain seq x y z
N MET A 1 3.48 20.44 29.79
CA MET A 1 4.84 20.03 30.22
C MET A 1 5.77 20.28 29.06
N ALA A 2 7.01 20.75 29.32
CA ALA A 2 7.95 21.06 28.25
C ALA A 2 8.29 19.79 27.45
N THR A 3 7.95 19.80 26.16
CA THR A 3 8.40 18.82 25.17
C THR A 3 9.93 18.81 25.15
N SER A 4 10.53 17.61 25.07
CA SER A 4 11.99 17.53 25.03
C SER A 4 12.54 17.83 23.64
N PRO A 5 13.79 18.29 23.52
CA PRO A 5 14.43 18.53 22.23
C PRO A 5 14.36 17.32 21.29
N GLU A 6 14.51 16.11 21.83
CA GLU A 6 14.43 14.87 21.06
C GLU A 6 13.01 14.56 20.59
N HIS A 7 12.00 14.79 21.43
CA HIS A 7 10.59 14.61 21.05
C HIS A 7 10.20 15.58 19.94
N GLU A 8 10.61 16.85 20.06
CA GLU A 8 10.37 17.87 19.04
C GLU A 8 11.14 17.54 17.75
N TYR A 9 12.40 17.12 17.85
CA TYR A 9 13.19 16.71 16.70
C TYR A 9 12.54 15.56 15.94
N LEU A 10 12.13 14.49 16.62
CA LEU A 10 11.55 13.30 15.99
C LEU A 10 10.22 13.62 15.30
N SER A 11 9.37 14.43 15.94
CA SER A 11 8.09 14.86 15.36
C SER A 11 8.30 15.75 14.12
N ASN A 12 9.26 16.69 14.17
CA ASN A 12 9.62 17.53 13.03
C ASN A 12 10.37 16.75 11.94
N ALA A 13 11.14 15.71 12.30
CA ALA A 13 11.78 14.81 11.34
C ALA A 13 10.73 14.06 10.52
N ALA A 14 9.71 13.50 11.17
CA ALA A 14 8.61 12.82 10.48
C ALA A 14 7.90 13.76 9.49
N LEU A 15 7.60 15.00 9.90
CA LEU A 15 7.00 16.02 9.01
C LEU A 15 7.88 16.34 7.80
N ARG A 16 9.18 16.59 8.01
CA ARG A 16 10.14 16.85 6.92
C ARG A 16 10.27 15.66 5.96
N ILE A 17 10.25 14.44 6.49
CA ILE A 17 10.28 13.21 5.68
C ILE A 17 9.03 13.15 4.79
N MET A 18 7.84 13.42 5.35
CA MET A 18 6.59 13.41 4.59
C MET A 18 6.51 14.55 3.56
N GLU A 19 7.02 15.73 3.89
CA GLU A 19 7.14 16.85 2.94
C GLU A 19 8.12 16.53 1.80
N SER A 20 9.27 15.92 2.12
CA SER A 20 10.23 15.45 1.12
C SER A 20 9.62 14.37 0.22
N ALA A 21 8.88 13.42 0.81
CA ALA A 21 8.12 12.43 0.05
C ALA A 21 7.05 13.09 -0.85
N SER A 22 6.46 14.22 -0.44
CA SER A 22 5.56 15.01 -1.30
C SER A 22 6.25 15.60 -2.53
N ASN A 23 7.55 15.88 -2.46
CA ASN A 23 8.28 16.48 -3.57
C ASN A 23 8.83 15.43 -4.54
N SER A 24 8.80 14.15 -4.16
CA SER A 24 9.23 13.02 -5.00
C SER A 24 8.29 12.73 -6.19
N GLY A 25 7.22 13.50 -6.37
CA GLY A 25 6.24 13.34 -7.46
C GLY A 25 5.33 12.11 -7.32
N LEU A 26 5.66 11.18 -6.41
CA LEU A 26 4.85 9.99 -6.11
C LEU A 26 3.59 10.32 -5.30
N PHE A 27 3.61 11.41 -4.53
CA PHE A 27 2.51 11.88 -3.70
C PHE A 27 2.51 13.39 -3.56
N GLY A 28 1.34 13.98 -3.35
CA GLY A 28 1.25 15.28 -2.71
C GLY A 28 0.87 15.09 -1.25
N TYR A 29 1.77 15.35 -0.31
CA TYR A 29 1.45 15.43 1.13
C TYR A 29 1.49 16.88 1.58
N THR A 30 0.64 17.22 2.53
CA THR A 30 0.70 18.49 3.24
C THR A 30 0.48 18.25 4.73
N GLU A 31 1.01 19.14 5.56
CA GLU A 31 0.77 19.06 6.99
C GLU A 31 -0.74 19.22 7.25
N GLY A 32 -1.30 18.24 7.96
CA GLY A 32 -2.70 18.23 8.35
C GLY A 32 -2.89 18.81 9.76
N GLN A 33 -4.15 19.01 10.15
CA GLN A 33 -4.47 19.51 11.49
C GLN A 33 -4.02 18.52 12.59
N ARG A 34 -3.00 18.93 13.36
CA ARG A 34 -2.39 18.11 14.42
C ARG A 34 -3.37 17.71 15.53
N LYS A 35 -4.33 18.57 15.94
CA LYS A 35 -5.32 18.31 17.01
C LYS A 35 -4.72 17.62 18.26
N LEU A 36 -4.95 16.31 18.41
CA LEU A 36 -4.50 15.48 19.54
C LEU A 36 -3.19 14.73 19.25
N PHE A 37 -2.63 14.86 18.05
CA PHE A 37 -1.47 14.16 17.52
C PHE A 37 -0.25 15.07 17.51
N ASP A 38 0.94 14.48 17.68
CA ASP A 38 2.21 15.22 17.62
C ASP A 38 2.51 15.69 16.18
N PHE A 39 2.06 14.90 15.19
CA PHE A 39 2.09 15.27 13.78
C PHE A 39 0.91 14.63 13.02
N SER A 40 0.51 15.27 11.92
CA SER A 40 -0.55 14.79 11.03
C SER A 40 -0.24 15.20 9.59
N CYS A 41 -0.58 14.36 8.62
CA CYS A 41 -0.47 14.69 7.20
C CYS A 41 -1.72 14.29 6.41
N ASP A 42 -2.10 15.17 5.50
CA ASP A 42 -3.23 15.03 4.59
C ASP A 42 -2.72 14.83 3.15
N LEU A 43 -3.48 14.09 2.34
CA LEU A 43 -3.19 13.92 0.92
C LEU A 43 -3.66 15.17 0.16
N LYS A 44 -2.78 15.84 -0.59
CA LYS A 44 -3.13 17.04 -1.38
C LYS A 44 -4.21 16.78 -2.42
N LYS A 45 -4.37 15.53 -2.88
CA LYS A 45 -5.30 15.18 -3.95
C LYS A 45 -6.76 15.36 -3.53
N ASP A 46 -7.12 14.84 -2.36
CA ASP A 46 -8.50 14.75 -1.90
C ASP A 46 -8.69 15.25 -0.46
N TRP A 47 -7.62 15.78 0.15
CA TRP A 47 -7.58 16.27 1.53
C TRP A 47 -7.96 15.21 2.56
N SER A 48 -7.86 13.92 2.21
CA SER A 48 -8.03 12.84 3.17
C SER A 48 -6.90 12.87 4.19
N LYS A 49 -7.23 12.65 5.46
CA LYS A 49 -6.23 12.55 6.51
C LYS A 49 -5.57 11.18 6.42
N VAL A 50 -4.29 11.16 6.08
CA VAL A 50 -3.61 9.91 5.73
C VAL A 50 -2.78 9.37 6.88
N VAL A 51 -2.07 10.26 7.57
CA VAL A 51 -1.10 9.89 8.60
C VAL A 51 -1.38 10.67 9.86
N VAL A 52 -1.43 10.00 11.00
CA VAL A 52 -1.36 10.64 12.31
C VAL A 52 -0.26 10.01 13.15
N GLY A 53 0.37 10.81 14.00
CA GLY A 53 1.56 10.43 14.73
C GLY A 53 1.51 10.73 16.22
N GLN A 54 2.10 9.86 17.03
CA GLN A 54 2.48 10.15 18.43
C GLN A 54 3.94 9.76 18.65
N THR A 55 4.64 10.53 19.48
CA THR A 55 6.07 10.38 19.79
C THR A 55 6.27 10.19 21.29
N LEU A 56 6.59 8.97 21.73
CA LEU A 56 6.89 8.66 23.12
C LEU A 56 8.40 8.65 23.39
N TRP A 57 8.90 9.71 24.03
CA TRP A 57 10.33 9.81 24.35
C TRP A 57 10.69 9.69 25.84
N LYS A 58 10.03 10.47 26.71
CA LYS A 58 10.42 10.58 28.13
C LYS A 58 9.57 9.79 29.12
N HIS A 59 8.32 9.47 28.78
CA HIS A 59 7.44 8.77 29.72
C HIS A 59 7.78 7.26 29.73
N ASP A 60 8.08 6.70 30.90
CA ASP A 60 8.48 5.28 31.09
C ASP A 60 7.29 4.29 30.96
N GLY A 61 6.39 4.55 30.01
CA GLY A 61 5.33 3.64 29.57
C GLY A 61 3.91 4.03 29.98
N ASP A 62 3.73 4.99 30.89
CA ASP A 62 2.41 5.37 31.43
C ASP A 62 1.48 6.06 30.39
N GLY A 63 2.03 6.49 29.25
CA GLY A 63 1.26 7.11 28.15
C GLY A 63 0.84 6.14 27.04
N ILE A 64 1.43 4.94 26.95
CA ILE A 64 1.29 4.05 25.77
C ILE A 64 -0.17 3.70 25.49
N ASP A 65 -0.94 3.34 26.52
CA ASP A 65 -2.36 2.98 26.36
C ASP A 65 -3.18 4.14 25.79
N LYS A 66 -3.00 5.34 26.35
CA LYS A 66 -3.68 6.56 25.91
C LYS A 66 -3.29 6.94 24.49
N ASP A 67 -2.01 6.91 24.17
CA ASP A 67 -1.49 7.33 22.87
C ASP A 67 -1.96 6.38 21.77
N LEU A 68 -1.88 5.06 22.03
CA LEU A 68 -2.39 4.05 21.10
C LEU A 68 -3.90 4.12 20.95
N ARG A 69 -4.65 4.35 22.04
CA ARG A 69 -6.11 4.52 21.95
C ARG A 69 -6.47 5.75 21.12
N THR A 70 -5.72 6.84 21.28
CA THR A 70 -5.93 8.08 20.51
C THR A 70 -5.65 7.85 19.04
N LEU A 71 -4.51 7.22 18.70
CA LEU A 71 -4.13 6.88 17.33
C LEU A 71 -5.12 5.94 16.64
N LEU A 72 -5.53 4.87 17.32
CA LEU A 72 -6.39 3.83 16.74
C LEU A 72 -7.87 4.23 16.73
N ASN A 73 -8.27 5.27 17.46
CA ASN A 73 -9.64 5.78 17.42
C ASN A 73 -9.89 6.81 16.33
N GLU A 74 -8.85 7.40 15.75
CA GLU A 74 -9.02 8.28 14.59
C GLU A 74 -9.57 7.47 13.42
N GLN A 75 -10.73 7.90 12.94
CA GLN A 75 -11.39 7.30 11.79
C GLN A 75 -10.74 7.82 10.50
N ASP A 76 -10.81 7.02 9.45
CA ASP A 76 -10.38 7.39 8.10
C ASP A 76 -8.88 7.73 7.91
N VAL A 77 -8.02 7.30 8.84
CA VAL A 77 -6.56 7.37 8.70
C VAL A 77 -6.02 6.07 8.09
N ALA A 78 -5.15 6.20 7.09
CA ALA A 78 -4.46 5.08 6.45
C ALA A 78 -3.33 4.50 7.32
N ALA A 79 -2.52 5.35 7.97
CA ALA A 79 -1.41 4.95 8.83
C ALA A 79 -1.39 5.70 10.18
N ALA A 80 -1.39 4.94 11.27
CA ALA A 80 -1.22 5.46 12.62
C ALA A 80 0.24 5.21 13.05
N VAL A 81 1.04 6.27 13.11
CA VAL A 81 2.48 6.20 13.40
C VAL A 81 2.74 6.42 14.88
N TYR A 82 3.57 5.56 15.46
CA TYR A 82 4.00 5.61 16.85
C TYR A 82 5.53 5.56 16.90
N ILE A 83 6.17 6.71 17.16
CA ILE A 83 7.62 6.78 17.31
C ILE A 83 7.93 6.64 18.80
N ALA A 84 8.72 5.65 19.18
CA ALA A 84 8.98 5.37 20.58
C ALA A 84 10.44 5.05 20.86
N ARG A 85 10.91 5.43 22.05
CA ARG A 85 12.24 5.05 22.53
C ARG A 85 12.35 3.53 22.70
N HIS A 86 13.42 2.95 22.18
CA HIS A 86 13.72 1.51 22.26
C HIS A 86 14.23 1.15 23.65
N LYS A 87 13.31 0.84 24.56
CA LYS A 87 13.62 0.23 25.86
C LYS A 87 12.84 -1.07 26.00
N SER A 88 13.45 -2.11 26.54
CA SER A 88 12.79 -3.42 26.75
C SER A 88 11.47 -3.30 27.53
N ARG A 89 11.43 -2.44 28.57
CA ARG A 89 10.22 -2.14 29.33
C ARG A 89 9.10 -1.53 28.48
N LEU A 90 9.43 -0.60 27.60
CA LEU A 90 8.47 0.05 26.71
C LEU A 90 7.94 -0.92 25.66
N ARG A 91 8.80 -1.81 25.12
CA ARG A 91 8.37 -2.87 24.19
C ARG A 91 7.44 -3.88 24.86
N ALA A 92 7.76 -4.30 26.10
CA ALA A 92 6.91 -5.21 26.86
C ALA A 92 5.53 -4.58 27.16
N ARG A 93 5.51 -3.32 27.60
CA ARG A 93 4.26 -2.59 27.86
C ARG A 93 3.45 -2.37 26.57
N PHE A 94 4.12 -2.02 25.48
CA PHE A 94 3.49 -1.90 24.16
C PHE A 94 2.83 -3.23 23.76
N ALA A 95 3.55 -4.34 23.88
CA ALA A 95 3.02 -5.66 23.55
C ALA A 95 1.79 -6.01 24.40
N GLU A 96 1.84 -5.78 25.72
CA GLU A 96 0.73 -5.99 26.64
C GLU A 96 -0.52 -5.20 26.21
N VAL A 97 -0.37 -3.91 25.89
CA VAL A 97 -1.47 -3.05 25.44
C VAL A 97 -2.01 -3.50 24.08
N THR A 98 -1.15 -3.84 23.11
CA THR A 98 -1.64 -4.32 21.81
C THR A 98 -2.32 -5.68 21.92
N GLN A 99 -1.88 -6.53 22.84
CA GLN A 99 -2.50 -7.84 23.08
C GLN A 99 -3.89 -7.68 23.68
N SER A 100 -4.10 -6.72 24.60
CA SER A 100 -5.42 -6.46 25.16
C SER A 100 -6.41 -5.92 24.13
N TYR A 101 -5.92 -5.28 23.06
CA TYR A 101 -6.76 -4.80 21.96
C TYR A 101 -7.24 -5.89 20.99
N LEU A 102 -6.60 -7.06 20.97
CA LEU A 102 -7.03 -8.16 20.09
C LEU A 102 -8.44 -8.68 20.42
N ASP A 103 -8.89 -8.53 21.66
CA ASP A 103 -10.23 -8.93 22.11
C ASP A 103 -11.25 -7.78 22.04
N THR A 104 -10.89 -6.67 21.39
CA THR A 104 -11.72 -5.47 21.26
C THR A 104 -11.97 -5.13 19.79
N PRO A 105 -12.95 -4.25 19.47
CA PRO A 105 -13.12 -3.71 18.12
C PRO A 105 -11.89 -2.97 17.56
N MET A 106 -10.89 -2.66 18.39
CA MET A 106 -9.64 -2.03 17.95
C MET A 106 -8.70 -3.01 17.24
N ARG A 107 -8.95 -4.33 17.34
CA ARG A 107 -8.19 -5.38 16.67
C ARG A 107 -7.97 -5.09 15.18
N ASP A 108 -9.04 -4.75 14.48
CA ASP A 108 -9.00 -4.53 13.02
C ASP A 108 -8.18 -3.28 12.65
N ARG A 109 -8.06 -2.35 13.60
CA ARG A 109 -7.33 -1.08 13.44
C ARG A 109 -5.83 -1.21 13.74
N LEU A 110 -5.42 -2.24 14.48
CA LEU A 110 -4.00 -2.52 14.73
C LEU A 110 -3.21 -2.74 13.44
N SER A 111 -3.87 -3.19 12.36
CA SER A 111 -3.27 -3.33 11.02
C SER A 111 -2.71 -2.03 10.44
N ARG A 112 -3.18 -0.87 10.94
CA ARG A 112 -2.76 0.48 10.52
C ARG A 112 -1.65 1.04 11.39
N LEU A 113 -1.39 0.43 12.56
CA LEU A 113 -0.39 0.89 13.50
C LEU A 113 1.01 0.63 12.93
N ARG A 114 1.88 1.63 12.97
CA ARG A 114 3.29 1.58 12.60
C ARG A 114 4.13 2.07 13.75
N VAL A 115 5.13 1.29 14.13
CA VAL A 115 5.92 1.55 15.34
C VAL A 115 7.37 1.66 14.96
N PHE A 116 7.94 2.83 15.17
CA PHE A 116 9.33 3.11 14.88
C PHE A 116 10.10 3.22 16.20
N TRP A 117 10.99 2.24 16.44
CA TRP A 117 11.76 2.17 17.65
C TRP A 117 13.09 2.90 17.48
N ILE A 118 13.26 4.01 18.18
CA ILE A 118 14.46 4.83 18.12
C ILE A 118 15.45 4.39 19.22
N PRO A 119 16.76 4.23 18.92
CA PRO A 119 17.77 3.83 19.90
C PRO A 119 17.67 4.61 21.22
N ALA A 120 17.80 3.92 22.35
CA ALA A 120 17.58 4.52 23.66
C ALA A 120 18.53 5.67 23.98
N ASP A 121 19.69 5.68 23.35
CA ASP A 121 20.80 6.60 23.50
C ASP A 121 20.75 7.78 22.51
N PHE A 122 19.72 7.86 21.65
CA PHE A 122 19.53 9.00 20.76
C PHE A 122 19.55 10.32 21.52
N ASN A 123 20.42 11.22 21.06
CA ASN A 123 20.57 12.57 21.57
C ASN A 123 20.65 13.53 20.38
N THR A 124 19.91 14.64 20.44
CA THR A 124 19.92 15.69 19.41
C THR A 124 21.27 16.39 19.26
N ASP A 125 22.16 16.26 20.24
CA ASP A 125 23.49 16.87 20.21
C ASP A 125 24.52 16.04 19.42
N ASP A 126 24.22 14.78 19.10
CA ASP A 126 25.09 13.92 18.29
C ASP A 126 24.65 13.92 16.83
N GLU A 127 25.28 14.77 16.01
CA GLU A 127 24.95 14.93 14.60
C GLU A 127 24.99 13.62 13.79
N LYS A 128 25.87 12.67 14.14
CA LYS A 128 25.98 11.40 13.40
C LYS A 128 24.82 10.48 13.74
N VAL A 129 24.47 10.38 15.02
CA VAL A 129 23.31 9.61 15.49
C VAL A 129 22.01 10.24 14.97
N VAL A 130 21.94 11.56 14.95
CA VAL A 130 20.84 12.35 14.37
C VAL A 130 20.65 12.03 12.88
N ALA A 131 21.72 12.13 12.08
CA ALA A 131 21.66 11.83 10.65
C ALA A 131 21.29 10.37 10.36
N SER A 132 21.88 9.43 11.10
CA SER A 132 21.58 8.00 10.93
C SER A 132 20.12 7.67 11.30
N THR A 133 19.62 8.25 12.39
CA THR A 133 18.23 8.06 12.84
C THR A 133 17.25 8.68 11.86
N TYR A 134 17.55 9.88 11.36
CA TYR A 134 16.74 10.53 10.34
C TYR A 134 16.65 9.68 9.08
N LYS A 135 17.78 9.13 8.60
CA LYS A 135 17.81 8.27 7.42
C LYS A 135 17.00 6.98 7.62
N ALA A 136 17.14 6.32 8.76
CA ALA A 136 16.37 5.13 9.09
C ALA A 136 14.86 5.42 9.15
N LEU A 137 14.47 6.49 9.85
CA LEU A 137 13.08 6.95 9.87
C LEU A 137 12.58 7.31 8.47
N GLN A 138 13.41 7.96 7.66
CA GLN A 138 13.05 8.34 6.29
C GLN A 138 12.77 7.09 5.46
N GLU A 139 13.64 6.10 5.50
CA GLU A 139 13.47 4.83 4.79
C GLU A 139 12.21 4.10 5.24
N GLU A 140 12.01 3.96 6.56
CA GLU A 140 10.87 3.22 7.12
C GLU A 140 9.53 3.95 6.91
N ILE A 141 9.44 5.25 7.22
CA ILE A 141 8.23 6.06 6.99
C ILE A 141 7.91 6.13 5.51
N THR A 142 8.89 6.41 4.64
CA THR A 142 8.62 6.53 3.20
C THR A 142 8.14 5.20 2.63
N ARG A 143 8.77 4.08 3.01
CA ARG A 143 8.37 2.74 2.59
C ARG A 143 6.97 2.38 3.06
N ASP A 144 6.68 2.57 4.35
CA ASP A 144 5.37 2.19 4.89
C ASP A 144 4.25 3.09 4.41
N LEU A 145 4.50 4.39 4.26
CA LEU A 145 3.52 5.30 3.65
C LEU A 145 3.32 5.00 2.16
N LEU A 146 4.37 4.66 1.41
CA LEU A 146 4.24 4.15 0.04
C LEU A 146 3.30 2.94 -0.04
N LEU A 147 3.53 1.95 0.81
CA LEU A 147 2.76 0.71 0.75
C LEU A 147 1.32 0.89 1.27
N HIS A 148 1.11 1.61 2.37
CA HIS A 148 -0.24 1.77 2.96
C HIS A 148 -1.08 2.86 2.29
N VAL A 149 -0.49 3.98 1.89
CA VAL A 149 -1.23 5.15 1.39
C VAL A 149 -1.47 5.06 -0.10
N THR A 150 -0.44 4.82 -0.93
CA THR A 150 -0.68 4.73 -2.38
C THR A 150 -1.25 3.42 -2.84
N LEU A 151 -0.91 2.33 -2.15
CA LEU A 151 -1.26 1.00 -2.63
C LEU A 151 -2.39 0.35 -1.82
N GLY A 152 -3.04 1.11 -0.94
CA GLY A 152 -4.11 0.57 -0.08
C GLY A 152 -3.62 -0.56 0.83
N GLY A 153 -2.35 -0.56 1.22
CA GLY A 153 -1.74 -1.62 2.03
C GLY A 153 -1.43 -2.90 1.28
N LEU A 154 -1.25 -2.82 -0.04
CA LEU A 154 -0.80 -3.94 -0.87
C LEU A 154 0.56 -4.46 -0.37
N THR A 155 0.63 -5.75 -0.06
CA THR A 155 1.88 -6.42 0.33
C THR A 155 2.40 -7.32 -0.80
N PRO A 156 3.68 -7.76 -0.74
CA PRO A 156 4.18 -8.79 -1.65
C PRO A 156 3.34 -10.06 -1.66
N ARG A 157 2.76 -10.44 -0.51
CA ARG A 157 1.91 -11.62 -0.40
C ARG A 157 0.60 -11.46 -1.18
N ASP A 158 0.06 -10.25 -1.23
CA ASP A 158 -1.16 -9.96 -1.97
C ASP A 158 -0.91 -9.97 -3.48
N VAL A 159 0.25 -9.47 -3.92
CA VAL A 159 0.69 -9.63 -5.32
C VAL A 159 0.81 -11.10 -5.70
N ILE A 160 1.43 -11.94 -4.87
CA ILE A 160 1.50 -13.39 -5.10
C ILE A 160 0.10 -13.99 -5.21
N ARG A 161 -0.82 -13.67 -4.29
CA ARG A 161 -2.21 -14.14 -4.32
C ARG A 161 -2.95 -13.67 -5.57
N PHE A 162 -2.69 -12.44 -6.02
CA PHE A 162 -3.27 -11.89 -7.24
C PHE A 162 -2.76 -12.60 -8.49
N ALA A 163 -1.44 -12.82 -8.58
CA ALA A 163 -0.77 -13.49 -9.68
C ALA A 163 -1.01 -15.00 -9.72
N SER A 164 -1.42 -15.62 -8.62
CA SER A 164 -1.74 -17.06 -8.55
C SER A 164 -3.13 -17.40 -9.13
N ALA A 165 -3.80 -16.46 -9.81
CA ALA A 165 -5.10 -16.71 -10.40
C ALA A 165 -4.99 -17.78 -11.51
N LYS A 166 -5.88 -18.75 -11.51
CA LYS A 166 -5.78 -19.90 -12.44
C LYS A 166 -6.04 -19.53 -13.90
N ARG A 167 -6.62 -18.35 -14.15
CA ARG A 167 -7.05 -17.93 -15.48
C ARG A 167 -6.32 -16.64 -15.84
N PRO A 168 -5.31 -16.72 -16.74
CA PRO A 168 -4.62 -15.55 -17.27
C PRO A 168 -5.59 -14.41 -17.64
N GLY A 169 -5.27 -13.18 -17.23
CA GLY A 169 -6.02 -11.96 -17.51
C GLY A 169 -7.38 -11.75 -16.83
N LEU A 170 -8.07 -12.82 -16.39
CA LEU A 170 -9.46 -12.71 -15.94
C LEU A 170 -9.66 -11.77 -14.74
N GLN A 171 -8.76 -11.83 -13.76
CA GLN A 171 -8.88 -11.03 -12.55
C GLN A 171 -8.70 -9.53 -12.84
N ILE A 172 -7.84 -9.17 -13.80
CA ILE A 172 -7.63 -7.79 -14.24
C ILE A 172 -8.89 -7.30 -14.96
N ALA A 173 -9.45 -8.13 -15.85
CA ALA A 173 -10.68 -7.83 -16.58
C ALA A 173 -11.90 -7.63 -15.66
N ILE A 174 -12.04 -8.45 -14.61
CA ILE A 174 -13.11 -8.28 -13.61
C ILE A 174 -12.95 -6.97 -12.85
N LEU A 175 -11.75 -6.67 -12.33
CA LEU A 175 -11.49 -5.42 -11.61
C LEU A 175 -11.76 -4.19 -12.50
N SER A 176 -11.25 -4.20 -13.74
CA SER A 176 -11.46 -3.11 -14.70
C SER A 176 -12.95 -2.92 -15.03
N TYR A 177 -13.68 -4.01 -15.27
CA TYR A 177 -15.12 -3.96 -15.54
C TYR A 177 -15.90 -3.35 -14.36
N ILE A 178 -15.64 -3.82 -13.13
CA ILE A 178 -16.32 -3.35 -11.92
C ILE A 178 -15.98 -1.88 -11.67
N LYS A 179 -14.72 -1.47 -11.83
CA LYS A 179 -14.30 -0.07 -11.70
C LYS A 179 -15.08 0.85 -12.63
N LYS A 180 -15.27 0.45 -13.89
CA LYS A 180 -15.94 1.27 -14.91
C LYS A 180 -17.47 1.28 -14.79
N ASN A 181 -18.08 0.11 -14.56
CA ASN A 181 -19.52 -0.09 -14.70
C ASN A 181 -20.25 -0.33 -13.37
N GLY A 182 -19.51 -0.50 -12.28
CA GLY A 182 -20.01 -1.07 -11.04
C GLY A 182 -20.29 -2.58 -11.16
N HIS A 183 -20.45 -3.25 -10.02
CA HIS A 183 -20.91 -4.64 -10.01
C HIS A 183 -22.45 -4.70 -9.96
N ARG A 184 -23.07 -5.26 -10.99
CA ARG A 184 -24.53 -5.48 -11.04
C ARG A 184 -24.92 -6.93 -10.74
N SER A 185 -24.25 -7.87 -11.39
CA SER A 185 -24.41 -9.31 -11.17
C SER A 185 -23.31 -10.08 -11.91
N HIS A 186 -23.00 -11.29 -11.45
CA HIS A 186 -22.05 -12.17 -12.14
C HIS A 186 -22.46 -12.47 -13.58
N LYS A 187 -23.77 -12.58 -13.87
CA LYS A 187 -24.28 -12.83 -15.23
C LYS A 187 -23.98 -11.65 -16.17
N ASN A 188 -24.16 -10.43 -15.70
CA ASN A 188 -23.90 -9.23 -16.49
C ASN A 188 -22.39 -9.06 -16.76
N THR A 189 -21.56 -9.21 -15.73
CA THR A 189 -20.10 -9.16 -15.88
C THR A 189 -19.62 -10.27 -16.82
N ALA A 190 -20.13 -11.49 -16.69
CA ALA A 190 -19.79 -12.61 -17.56
C ALA A 190 -20.18 -12.39 -19.02
N GLY A 191 -21.37 -11.82 -19.27
CA GLY A 191 -21.80 -11.44 -20.61
C GLY A 191 -20.88 -10.39 -21.24
N ALA A 192 -20.49 -9.38 -20.47
CA ALA A 192 -19.58 -8.34 -20.95
C ALA A 192 -18.15 -8.85 -21.22
N LEU A 193 -17.67 -9.80 -20.41
CA LEU A 193 -16.33 -10.38 -20.57
C LEU A 193 -16.29 -11.59 -21.52
N GLY A 194 -17.42 -12.02 -22.07
CA GLY A 194 -17.50 -13.23 -22.91
C GLY A 194 -17.12 -14.52 -22.17
N ARG A 195 -17.35 -14.59 -20.85
CA ARG A 195 -16.99 -15.73 -20.00
C ARG A 195 -18.24 -16.41 -19.42
N ARG A 196 -18.06 -17.60 -18.87
CA ARG A 196 -19.15 -18.30 -18.14
C ARG A 196 -19.38 -17.63 -16.78
N SER A 197 -20.65 -17.46 -16.39
CA SER A 197 -21.01 -16.83 -15.11
C SER A 197 -20.40 -17.52 -13.89
N THR A 198 -20.25 -18.84 -13.91
CA THR A 198 -19.63 -19.61 -12.81
C THR A 198 -18.14 -19.31 -12.66
N ILE A 199 -17.45 -19.07 -13.78
CA ILE A 199 -16.03 -18.69 -13.79
C ILE A 199 -15.84 -17.30 -13.22
N VAL A 200 -16.68 -16.35 -13.65
CA VAL A 200 -16.65 -14.98 -13.15
C VAL A 200 -17.03 -14.92 -11.67
N ALA A 201 -18.06 -15.66 -11.24
CA ALA A 201 -18.45 -15.71 -9.83
C ALA A 201 -17.31 -16.21 -8.94
N SER A 202 -16.72 -17.36 -9.27
CA SER A 202 -15.59 -17.92 -8.50
C SER A 202 -14.39 -16.97 -8.43
N GLU A 203 -14.07 -16.28 -9.52
CA GLU A 203 -12.96 -15.32 -9.53
C GLU A 203 -13.30 -14.02 -8.78
N THR A 204 -14.55 -13.55 -8.87
CA THR A 204 -15.06 -12.39 -8.11
C THR A 204 -15.00 -12.66 -6.61
N GLU A 205 -15.47 -13.83 -6.16
CA GLU A 205 -15.39 -14.27 -4.77
C GLU A 205 -13.93 -14.36 -4.28
N ARG A 206 -13.03 -14.87 -5.12
CA ARG A 206 -11.60 -14.91 -4.79
C ARG A 206 -11.03 -13.50 -4.61
N LEU A 207 -11.35 -12.57 -5.51
CA LEU A 207 -10.91 -11.17 -5.41
C LEU A 207 -11.47 -10.47 -4.17
N PHE A 208 -12.71 -10.77 -3.79
CA PHE A 208 -13.30 -10.32 -2.53
C PHE A 208 -12.56 -10.90 -1.30
N MET A 209 -12.36 -12.21 -1.26
CA MET A 209 -11.65 -12.89 -0.16
C MET A 209 -10.17 -12.48 -0.04
N THR A 210 -9.58 -11.99 -1.13
CA THR A 210 -8.19 -11.50 -1.16
C THR A 210 -8.09 -9.97 -1.00
N GLY A 211 -9.20 -9.27 -0.77
CA GLY A 211 -9.21 -7.86 -0.42
C GLY A 211 -9.07 -6.89 -1.60
N PHE A 212 -9.17 -7.35 -2.85
CA PHE A 212 -9.19 -6.48 -4.04
C PHE A 212 -10.60 -5.98 -4.38
N LEU A 213 -11.61 -6.64 -3.83
CA LEU A 213 -13.01 -6.19 -3.85
C LEU A 213 -13.53 -6.13 -2.40
N GLU A 214 -14.45 -5.21 -2.17
CA GLU A 214 -15.26 -5.13 -0.95
C GLU A 214 -16.74 -5.20 -1.32
N SER A 215 -17.60 -5.51 -0.34
CA SER A 215 -19.04 -5.53 -0.55
C SER A 215 -19.74 -4.50 0.32
N GLU A 216 -20.70 -3.79 -0.27
CA GLU A 216 -21.57 -2.86 0.46
C GLU A 216 -22.68 -3.57 1.23
N SER A 217 -22.85 -4.88 1.02
CA SER A 217 -23.86 -5.71 1.66
C SER A 217 -23.21 -6.72 2.58
N LEU A 218 -23.75 -6.87 3.79
CA LEU A 218 -23.38 -7.94 4.73
C LEU A 218 -23.61 -9.34 4.15
N GLN A 219 -24.47 -9.47 3.14
CA GLN A 219 -24.78 -10.74 2.48
C GLN A 219 -23.98 -10.95 1.18
N GLY A 220 -23.12 -10.00 0.80
CA GLY A 220 -22.42 -10.01 -0.49
C GLY A 220 -23.32 -9.60 -1.66
N GLY A 221 -22.80 -9.72 -2.89
CA GLY A 221 -23.57 -9.59 -4.13
C GLY A 221 -23.53 -8.22 -4.82
N VAL A 222 -23.10 -7.16 -4.14
CA VAL A 222 -22.71 -5.89 -4.75
C VAL A 222 -21.28 -5.59 -4.36
N TYR A 223 -20.38 -5.59 -5.34
CA TYR A 223 -18.94 -5.42 -5.14
C TYR A 223 -18.45 -4.07 -5.65
N LYS A 224 -17.51 -3.49 -4.90
CA LYS A 224 -16.71 -2.32 -5.28
C LYS A 224 -15.23 -2.64 -5.20
N ILE A 225 -14.43 -1.90 -5.97
CA ILE A 225 -12.98 -2.06 -5.97
C ILE A 225 -12.39 -1.38 -4.74
N THR A 226 -11.50 -2.07 -4.02
CA THR A 226 -10.77 -1.48 -2.89
C THR A 226 -9.62 -0.61 -3.38
N ALA A 227 -9.00 0.16 -2.49
CA ALA A 227 -7.76 0.88 -2.79
C ALA A 227 -6.64 -0.05 -3.29
N SER A 228 -6.52 -1.26 -2.72
CA SER A 228 -5.54 -2.27 -3.17
C SER A 228 -5.89 -2.81 -4.57
N GLY A 229 -7.17 -3.03 -4.86
CA GLY A 229 -7.65 -3.40 -6.21
C GLY A 229 -7.31 -2.32 -7.24
N GLN A 230 -7.54 -1.06 -6.87
CA GLN A 230 -7.24 0.09 -7.71
C GLN A 230 -5.73 0.20 -7.99
N ALA A 231 -4.91 0.09 -6.95
CA ALA A 231 -3.45 0.13 -7.07
C ALA A 231 -2.90 -1.01 -7.94
N MET A 232 -3.44 -2.23 -7.78
CA MET A 232 -3.04 -3.38 -8.58
C MET A 232 -3.40 -3.20 -10.06
N LEU A 233 -4.57 -2.63 -10.38
CA LEU A 233 -4.91 -2.27 -11.78
C LEU A 233 -3.93 -1.25 -12.36
N ASP A 234 -3.53 -0.25 -11.57
CA ASP A 234 -2.60 0.79 -12.03
C ASP A 234 -1.20 0.20 -12.27
N ILE A 235 -0.71 -0.67 -11.38
CA ILE A 235 0.53 -1.43 -11.58
C ILE A 235 0.44 -2.28 -12.85
N CYS A 236 -0.63 -3.05 -13.03
CA CYS A 236 -0.84 -3.87 -14.23
C CYS A 236 -0.83 -3.02 -15.51
N SER A 237 -1.42 -1.82 -15.49
CA SER A 237 -1.39 -0.90 -16.63
C SER A 237 0.03 -0.44 -16.97
N ARG A 238 0.87 -0.17 -15.96
CA ARG A 238 2.26 0.20 -16.20
C ARG A 238 3.12 -0.98 -16.68
N LEU A 239 2.87 -2.17 -16.15
CA LEU A 239 3.49 -3.39 -16.66
C LEU A 239 3.07 -3.67 -18.11
N ARG A 240 1.84 -3.32 -18.52
CA ARG A 240 1.41 -3.38 -19.92
C ARG A 240 2.21 -2.41 -20.79
N ASP A 241 2.45 -1.19 -20.31
CA ASP A 241 3.30 -0.23 -21.02
C ASP A 241 4.74 -0.76 -21.16
N TYR A 242 5.28 -1.40 -20.13
CA TYR A 242 6.57 -2.09 -20.19
C TYR A 242 6.61 -3.18 -21.27
N LEU A 243 5.64 -4.09 -21.28
CA LEU A 243 5.56 -5.17 -22.28
C LEU A 243 5.44 -4.64 -23.71
N ASN A 244 4.85 -3.45 -23.88
CA ASN A 244 4.71 -2.77 -25.16
C ASN A 244 5.88 -1.84 -25.52
N GLY A 245 6.93 -1.75 -24.69
CA GLY A 245 8.09 -0.88 -24.95
C GLY A 245 7.82 0.62 -24.75
N LYS A 246 6.78 0.98 -23.98
CA LYS A 246 6.24 2.34 -23.84
C LYS A 246 6.29 2.90 -22.42
N LEU A 247 7.01 2.26 -21.50
CA LEU A 247 7.00 2.67 -20.10
C LEU A 247 7.65 4.05 -19.85
N GLY A 248 8.65 4.43 -20.66
CA GLY A 248 9.45 5.64 -20.52
C GLY A 248 10.69 5.59 -21.42
N GLU A 249 11.65 6.48 -21.21
CA GLU A 249 12.92 6.46 -21.93
C GLU A 249 13.65 5.12 -21.71
N GLY A 250 14.07 4.47 -22.80
CA GLY A 250 14.67 3.14 -22.74
C GLY A 250 13.76 2.06 -22.14
N ASN A 251 12.44 2.28 -22.10
CA ASN A 251 11.43 1.42 -21.48
C ASN A 251 11.64 1.22 -19.96
N LYS A 252 12.12 2.26 -19.26
CA LYS A 252 12.39 2.25 -17.82
C LYS A 252 11.57 3.29 -17.07
N ASN A 253 11.41 3.06 -15.77
CA ASN A 253 10.81 4.04 -14.85
C ASN A 253 11.28 3.74 -13.41
N ALA A 254 12.25 4.52 -12.91
CA ALA A 254 12.89 4.27 -11.62
C ALA A 254 11.89 4.26 -10.44
N HIS A 255 10.85 5.09 -10.49
CA HIS A 255 9.83 5.15 -9.46
C HIS A 255 8.95 3.88 -9.46
N LEU A 256 8.56 3.40 -10.64
CA LEU A 256 7.84 2.14 -10.76
C LEU A 256 8.71 0.97 -10.34
N GLU A 257 9.99 0.93 -10.74
CA GLU A 257 10.94 -0.12 -10.35
C GLU A 257 11.07 -0.19 -8.82
N TYR A 258 11.17 0.94 -8.16
CA TYR A 258 11.20 1.00 -6.70
C TYR A 258 9.92 0.44 -6.06
N ILE A 259 8.74 0.87 -6.52
CA ILE A 259 7.45 0.37 -6.01
C ILE A 259 7.31 -1.13 -6.25
N CYS A 260 7.60 -1.59 -7.47
CA CYS A 260 7.57 -3.01 -7.84
C CYS A 260 8.55 -3.82 -6.98
N GLY A 261 9.76 -3.32 -6.73
CA GLY A 261 10.74 -3.95 -5.85
C GLY A 261 10.23 -4.12 -4.41
N LEU A 262 9.56 -3.09 -3.86
CA LEU A 262 8.92 -3.19 -2.54
C LEU A 262 7.82 -4.25 -2.48
N LEU A 263 7.15 -4.50 -3.61
CA LEU A 263 6.10 -5.50 -3.77
C LEU A 263 6.61 -6.88 -4.20
N GLY A 264 7.94 -7.05 -4.36
CA GLY A 264 8.53 -8.29 -4.83
C GLY A 264 8.29 -8.59 -6.32
N ILE A 265 8.00 -7.56 -7.11
CA ILE A 265 7.84 -7.63 -8.57
C ILE A 265 9.17 -7.20 -9.21
N ASP A 266 9.89 -8.14 -9.80
CA ASP A 266 11.13 -7.88 -10.55
C ASP A 266 10.86 -7.99 -12.05
N TYR A 267 10.00 -7.11 -12.57
CA TYR A 267 9.62 -7.14 -13.99
C TYR A 267 10.79 -6.93 -14.96
N PRO A 268 11.85 -6.14 -14.67
CA PRO A 268 13.00 -6.01 -15.57
C PRO A 268 13.75 -7.31 -15.82
N SER A 269 13.68 -8.27 -14.88
CA SER A 269 14.28 -9.61 -15.05
C SER A 269 13.61 -10.46 -16.14
N ILE A 270 12.42 -10.06 -16.62
CA ILE A 270 11.65 -10.78 -17.63
C ILE A 270 11.59 -9.93 -18.92
N PRO A 271 12.44 -10.21 -19.91
CA PRO A 271 12.49 -9.47 -21.16
C PRO A 271 11.13 -9.39 -21.88
N ILE A 272 10.87 -8.27 -22.57
CA ILE A 272 9.59 -8.04 -23.27
C ILE A 272 9.30 -9.04 -24.41
N ASN A 273 10.32 -9.72 -24.92
CA ASN A 273 10.20 -10.76 -25.94
C ASN A 273 9.97 -12.15 -25.33
N THR A 274 9.85 -12.27 -24.01
CA THR A 274 9.51 -13.53 -23.34
C THR A 274 8.09 -13.93 -23.75
N PRO A 275 7.86 -15.17 -24.23
CA PRO A 275 6.53 -15.64 -24.55
C PRO A 275 5.68 -15.76 -23.28
N LEU A 276 4.64 -14.92 -23.17
CA LEU A 276 3.74 -14.84 -22.02
C LEU A 276 2.30 -15.30 -22.34
N VAL A 277 1.97 -15.42 -23.63
CA VAL A 277 0.66 -15.84 -24.15
C VAL A 277 0.87 -16.94 -25.19
N GLY A 278 -0.05 -17.90 -25.27
CA GLY A 278 -0.04 -18.98 -26.27
C GLY A 278 0.46 -20.33 -25.74
N GLU A 279 0.63 -21.28 -26.65
CA GLU A 279 1.01 -22.67 -26.34
C GLU A 279 2.50 -22.81 -25.98
N ASP A 280 3.34 -21.89 -26.47
CA ASP A 280 4.80 -21.92 -26.25
C ASP A 280 5.24 -21.34 -24.90
N VAL A 281 4.30 -21.00 -24.02
CA VAL A 281 4.62 -20.40 -22.72
C VAL A 281 5.21 -21.45 -21.78
N ILE A 282 6.47 -21.27 -21.42
CA ILE A 282 7.10 -22.05 -20.34
C ILE A 282 6.50 -21.59 -19.02
N HIS A 283 5.65 -22.41 -18.42
CA HIS A 283 4.98 -22.08 -17.17
C HIS A 283 5.98 -21.99 -16.00
N GLN A 284 6.33 -20.77 -15.59
CA GLN A 284 7.08 -20.52 -14.36
C GLN A 284 6.12 -20.34 -13.18
N LEU A 285 5.42 -21.42 -12.81
CA LEU A 285 4.37 -21.40 -11.77
C LEU A 285 4.85 -20.93 -10.39
N GLN A 286 6.15 -20.91 -10.15
CA GLN A 286 6.76 -20.45 -8.90
C GLN A 286 7.28 -19.01 -8.96
N ASN A 287 7.25 -18.35 -10.11
CA ASN A 287 7.71 -16.98 -10.29
C ASN A 287 6.50 -16.02 -10.32
N PRO A 288 6.20 -15.29 -9.21
CA PRO A 288 5.04 -14.41 -9.14
C PRO A 288 5.09 -13.26 -10.16
N THR A 289 6.29 -12.75 -10.46
CA THR A 289 6.50 -11.72 -11.49
C THR A 289 6.11 -12.26 -12.87
N PHE A 290 6.56 -13.47 -13.20
CA PHE A 290 6.22 -14.11 -14.48
C PHE A 290 4.72 -14.32 -14.63
N LEU A 291 4.08 -14.86 -13.60
CA LEU A 291 2.64 -15.06 -13.59
C LEU A 291 1.90 -13.73 -13.74
N LEU A 292 2.33 -12.70 -13.01
CA LEU A 292 1.73 -11.37 -13.12
C LEU A 292 1.84 -10.81 -14.54
N LEU A 293 3.03 -10.86 -15.15
CA LEU A 293 3.23 -10.42 -16.54
C LEU A 293 2.41 -11.24 -17.53
N GLN A 294 2.25 -12.55 -17.30
CA GLN A 294 1.35 -13.39 -18.10
C GLN A 294 -0.11 -12.92 -17.98
N HIS A 295 -0.57 -12.57 -16.78
CA HIS A 295 -1.92 -12.02 -16.63
C HIS A 295 -2.08 -10.71 -17.37
N VAL A 296 -1.10 -9.82 -17.30
CA VAL A 296 -1.11 -8.52 -18.01
C VAL A 296 -1.12 -8.74 -19.53
N ALA A 297 -0.23 -9.60 -20.04
CA ALA A 297 -0.13 -9.91 -21.46
C ALA A 297 -1.42 -10.54 -22.01
N GLN A 298 -2.01 -11.50 -21.28
CA GLN A 298 -3.28 -12.11 -21.68
C GLN A 298 -4.42 -11.09 -21.64
N ALA A 299 -4.50 -10.27 -20.60
CA ALA A 299 -5.52 -9.23 -20.47
C ALA A 299 -5.46 -8.22 -21.63
N ASP A 300 -4.25 -7.83 -22.04
CA ASP A 300 -4.03 -6.94 -23.17
C ASP A 300 -4.40 -7.59 -24.50
N SER A 301 -3.97 -8.84 -24.71
CA SER A 301 -4.31 -9.64 -25.90
C SER A 301 -5.81 -9.90 -26.05
N ASP A 302 -6.52 -10.11 -24.94
CA ASP A 302 -7.98 -10.33 -24.94
C ASP A 302 -8.75 -9.04 -25.29
N GLY A 303 -8.15 -7.85 -25.12
CA GLY A 303 -8.80 -6.56 -25.37
C GLY A 303 -9.98 -6.26 -24.44
N LEU A 304 -10.09 -6.98 -23.32
CA LEU A 304 -11.24 -6.91 -22.38
C LEU A 304 -11.01 -5.93 -21.22
N VAL A 305 -9.85 -5.29 -21.15
CA VAL A 305 -9.47 -4.39 -20.06
C VAL A 305 -9.52 -2.94 -20.53
N ASP A 306 -10.35 -2.14 -19.86
CA ASP A 306 -10.21 -0.69 -19.92
C ASP A 306 -9.05 -0.29 -19.00
N TRP A 307 -7.88 -0.11 -19.61
CA TRP A 307 -6.66 0.20 -18.89
C TRP A 307 -6.77 1.61 -18.28
N PRO A 308 -6.64 1.76 -16.96
CA PRO A 308 -6.77 3.07 -16.34
C PRO A 308 -5.72 4.02 -16.89
N ALA A 309 -6.11 5.28 -17.08
CA ALA A 309 -5.13 6.35 -17.20
C ALA A 309 -4.21 6.29 -15.97
N PRO A 310 -2.89 6.35 -16.14
CA PRO A 310 -1.98 6.09 -15.05
C PRO A 310 -2.22 7.06 -13.88
N TYR A 311 -2.49 6.48 -12.70
CA TYR A 311 -2.83 7.20 -11.49
C TYR A 311 -1.67 8.01 -10.92
N PHE A 312 -0.45 7.50 -11.06
CA PHE A 312 0.76 8.24 -10.74
C PHE A 312 1.10 9.15 -11.92
N ALA A 313 0.87 10.45 -11.74
CA ALA A 313 1.51 11.52 -12.50
C ALA A 313 3.01 11.55 -12.14
N LEU A 314 3.70 10.45 -12.45
CA LEU A 314 5.14 10.38 -12.36
C LEU A 314 5.67 11.51 -13.23
N PRO A 315 6.52 12.39 -12.70
CA PRO A 315 7.18 13.40 -13.51
C PRO A 315 7.79 12.71 -14.74
N SER A 316 7.66 13.35 -15.90
CA SER A 316 8.08 12.77 -17.17
C SER A 316 9.59 12.53 -17.29
N ASN A 317 10.38 12.87 -16.27
CA ASN A 317 11.85 12.85 -16.27
C ASN A 317 12.38 12.48 -14.89
#